data_AF-W1XF96-F1
#
_entry.id   AF-W1XF96-F1
#
_cell.length_a   1.000
_cell.length_b   1.000
_cell.length_c   1.000
_cell.angle_alpha   90.00
_cell.angle_beta   90.00
_cell.angle_gamma   90.00
#
_symmetry.space_group_name_H-M   'P 1'
#
loop_
_entity.id
_entity.type
_entity.pdbx_description
1 polymer ?
#
loop_
_entity_poly.entity_id
_entity_poly.type
_entity_poly.pdbx_seq_one_letter_code
_entity_poly.pdbx_strand_id
1 'polypeptide(L)'
;SLGVVIVALVFNMSVIKFKIFSKSAEKINNNEIEQYMYSLIKNKNLKRNIPIYICNGMDSPCIIGIIKPKIYLPQYIFKLDKETIRHVLLHEFMHYKRRDLYINFLSG
;
A
#
# COMPACT_ATOMS: atom_id res chain seq x y z
N SER A 1 -17.51 -19.58 -15.10
CA SER A 1 -18.42 -20.09 -14.05
C SER A 1 -18.90 -18.94 -13.19
N LEU A 2 -20.09 -19.05 -12.60
CA LEU A 2 -20.75 -18.00 -11.81
C LEU A 2 -19.83 -17.41 -10.71
N GLY A 3 -18.97 -18.24 -10.12
CA GLY A 3 -17.98 -17.82 -9.12
C GLY A 3 -16.93 -16.82 -9.64
N VAL A 4 -16.49 -16.92 -10.89
CA VAL A 4 -15.52 -15.98 -11.48
C VAL A 4 -16.14 -14.58 -11.60
N VAL A 5 -17.42 -14.52 -11.96
CA VAL A 5 -18.17 -13.25 -12.08
C VAL A 5 -18.35 -12.60 -10.70
N ILE A 6 -18.69 -13.39 -9.67
CA ILE A 6 -18.83 -12.90 -8.29
C ILE A 6 -17.49 -12.36 -7.76
N VAL A 7 -16.39 -13.09 -7.96
CA VAL A 7 -15.04 -12.64 -7.56
C VAL A 7 -14.66 -11.34 -8.27
N ALA A 8 -14.95 -11.23 -9.58
CA ALA A 8 -14.67 -10.02 -10.35
C ALA A 8 -15.48 -8.80 -9.89
N LEU A 9 -16.75 -8.99 -9.49
CA LEU A 9 -17.62 -7.92 -8.98
C LEU A 9 -17.16 -7.42 -7.60
N VAL A 10 -16.82 -8.34 -6.69
CA VAL A 10 -16.28 -8.00 -5.36
C VAL A 10 -14.95 -7.26 -5.50
N PHE A 11 -14.09 -7.69 -6.42
CA PHE A 11 -12.82 -7.02 -6.70
C PHE A 11 -13.03 -5.59 -7.23
N ASN A 12 -13.96 -5.40 -8.18
CA ASN A 12 -14.32 -4.08 -8.68
C ASN A 12 -14.87 -3.16 -7.59
N MET A 13 -15.73 -3.66 -6.72
CA MET A 13 -16.25 -2.90 -5.56
C MET A 13 -15.13 -2.45 -4.63
N SER A 14 -14.17 -3.33 -4.32
CA SER A 14 -12.99 -2.99 -3.52
C SER A 14 -12.10 -1.94 -4.20
N VAL A 15 -11.92 -2.01 -5.52
CA VAL A 15 -11.15 -1.02 -6.28
C VAL A 15 -11.88 0.33 -6.34
N ILE A 16 -13.21 0.35 -6.48
CA ILE A 16 -14.03 1.57 -6.49
C ILE A 16 -14.01 2.22 -5.11
N LYS A 17 -14.26 1.46 -4.04
CA LYS A 17 -14.16 1.95 -2.67
C LYS A 17 -12.77 2.52 -2.40
N PHE A 18 -11.73 1.80 -2.80
CA PHE A 18 -10.36 2.28 -2.66
C PHE A 18 -10.10 3.57 -3.44
N LYS A 19 -10.61 3.72 -4.67
CA LYS A 19 -10.48 4.95 -5.47
C LYS A 19 -11.19 6.14 -4.85
N ILE A 20 -12.41 5.96 -4.35
CA ILE A 20 -13.18 7.01 -3.67
C ILE A 20 -12.45 7.41 -2.39
N PHE A 21 -12.00 6.41 -1.64
CA PHE A 21 -11.29 6.57 -0.39
C PHE A 21 -9.92 7.26 -0.53
N SER A 22 -9.18 6.90 -1.58
CA SER A 22 -7.90 7.52 -1.96
C SER A 22 -8.02 9.00 -2.33
N LYS A 23 -9.22 9.52 -2.64
CA LYS A 23 -9.40 10.96 -2.93
C LYS A 23 -9.33 11.82 -1.67
N SER A 24 -9.68 11.27 -0.52
CA SER A 24 -9.58 11.94 0.78
C SER A 24 -8.22 11.71 1.45
N ALA A 25 -7.27 11.13 0.72
CA ALA A 25 -5.94 10.82 1.20
C ALA A 25 -5.06 12.06 1.20
N GLU A 26 -4.51 12.41 2.35
CA GLU A 26 -3.55 13.50 2.48
C GLU A 26 -2.14 12.94 2.36
N LYS A 27 -1.30 13.59 1.55
CA LYS A 27 0.11 13.21 1.47
C LYS A 27 0.73 13.47 2.84
N ILE A 28 1.40 12.47 3.40
CA ILE A 28 2.16 12.69 4.62
C ILE A 28 3.32 13.64 4.29
N ASN A 29 3.45 14.72 5.06
CA ASN A 29 4.63 15.59 5.04
C ASN A 29 5.36 15.54 6.40
N ASN A 30 5.07 14.51 7.21
CA ASN A 30 5.79 14.28 8.45
C ASN A 30 7.15 13.67 8.12
N ASN A 31 8.19 14.51 8.22
CA ASN A 31 9.55 14.10 7.91
C ASN A 31 9.99 12.86 8.70
N GLU A 32 9.56 12.64 9.94
CA GLU A 32 10.06 11.49 10.72
C GLU A 32 9.53 10.14 10.22
N ILE A 33 8.22 10.02 10.02
CA ILE A 33 7.61 8.77 9.54
C ILE A 33 7.97 8.54 8.08
N GLU A 34 7.95 9.60 7.27
CA GLU A 34 8.39 9.52 5.87
C GLU A 34 9.85 9.07 5.78
N GLN A 35 10.76 9.66 6.55
CA GLN A 35 12.18 9.26 6.57
C GLN A 35 12.38 7.86 7.14
N TYR A 36 11.67 7.49 8.21
CA TYR A 36 11.74 6.15 8.77
C TYR A 36 11.31 5.11 7.72
N MET A 37 10.21 5.36 7.03
CA MET A 37 9.75 4.49 5.95
C MET A 37 10.73 4.44 4.77
N TYR A 38 11.28 5.59 4.36
CA TYR A 38 12.32 5.60 3.34
C TYR A 38 13.52 4.77 3.74
N SER A 39 13.94 4.82 5.01
CA SER A 39 15.04 3.99 5.50
C SER A 39 14.71 2.49 5.38
N LEU A 40 13.48 2.09 5.69
CA LEU A 40 13.03 0.69 5.55
C LEU A 40 13.02 0.22 4.09
N ILE A 41 12.52 1.07 3.19
CA ILE A 41 12.40 0.79 1.75
C ILE A 41 13.78 0.75 1.08
N LYS A 42 14.65 1.71 1.41
CA LYS A 42 16.03 1.79 0.90
C LYS A 42 16.85 0.55 1.27
N ASN A 43 16.72 0.09 2.52
CA ASN A 43 17.38 -1.14 3.00
C ASN A 43 16.89 -2.42 2.28
N LYS A 44 15.76 -2.36 1.56
CA LYS A 44 15.16 -3.49 0.84
C LYS A 44 15.41 -3.45 -0.68
N ASN A 45 16.39 -2.67 -1.16
CA ASN A 45 16.77 -2.54 -2.58
C ASN A 45 15.71 -1.90 -3.49
N LEU A 46 14.74 -1.16 -2.96
CA LEU A 46 13.87 -0.34 -3.79
C LEU A 46 14.57 0.97 -4.12
N LYS A 47 14.93 1.13 -5.40
CA LYS A 47 15.54 2.34 -5.95
C LYS A 47 14.57 3.52 -6.09
N ARG A 48 13.33 3.44 -5.59
CA ARG A 48 12.27 4.41 -5.88
C ARG A 48 11.73 5.07 -4.62
N ASN A 49 11.55 6.38 -4.71
CA ASN A 49 10.87 7.20 -3.73
C ASN A 49 9.36 6.90 -3.79
N ILE A 50 8.83 6.11 -2.84
CA ILE A 50 7.41 5.75 -2.82
C ILE A 50 6.65 6.75 -1.95
N PRO A 51 5.76 7.58 -2.51
CA PRO A 51 5.01 8.55 -1.73
C PRO A 51 4.03 7.86 -0.79
N ILE A 52 3.86 8.46 0.38
CA ILE A 52 3.03 7.95 1.47
C ILE A 52 1.85 8.90 1.69
N TYR A 53 0.68 8.32 1.89
CA TYR A 53 -0.57 9.03 2.12
C TYR A 53 -1.22 8.52 3.39
N ILE A 54 -1.82 9.42 4.14
CA ILE A 54 -2.70 9.12 5.27
C ILE A 54 -4.14 9.22 4.78
N CYS A 55 -4.94 8.22 5.11
CA CYS A 55 -6.34 8.23 4.77
C CYS A 55 -7.23 7.98 5.99
N ASN A 56 -8.28 8.78 6.10
CA ASN A 56 -9.28 8.65 7.16
C ASN A 56 -10.39 7.69 6.73
N GLY A 57 -10.62 6.62 7.50
CA GLY A 57 -11.63 5.58 7.23
C GLY A 57 -11.09 4.30 6.56
N MET A 58 -9.77 4.08 6.63
CA MET A 58 -9.10 2.84 6.21
C MET A 58 -8.87 1.96 7.42
N ASP A 59 -9.15 0.67 7.27
CA ASP A 59 -8.94 -0.29 8.35
C ASP A 59 -7.58 -0.98 8.26
N SER A 60 -6.94 -0.98 7.07
CA SER A 60 -5.65 -1.64 6.85
C SER A 60 -4.77 -0.85 5.88
N PRO A 61 -3.47 -0.70 6.17
CA PRO A 61 -2.51 -0.11 5.24
C PRO A 61 -2.40 -0.93 3.96
N CYS A 62 -2.00 -0.29 2.87
CA CYS A 62 -1.91 -0.91 1.55
C CYS A 62 -0.85 -0.23 0.66
N ILE A 63 -0.20 -1.00 -0.21
CA ILE A 63 0.67 -0.49 -1.28
C ILE A 63 0.02 -0.78 -2.64
N ILE A 64 -0.19 0.28 -3.44
CA ILE A 64 -0.90 0.17 -4.73
C ILE A 64 -0.14 0.87 -5.85
N GLY A 65 -0.12 0.22 -7.02
CA GLY A 65 0.43 0.74 -8.27
C GLY A 65 1.67 -0.03 -8.71
N ILE A 66 1.70 -0.51 -9.95
CA ILE A 66 2.74 -1.41 -10.47
C ILE A 66 4.01 -0.63 -10.84
N ILE A 67 3.86 0.43 -11.63
CA ILE A 67 4.99 1.24 -12.12
C ILE A 67 5.39 2.32 -11.10
N LYS A 68 4.39 2.96 -10.51
CA LYS A 68 4.53 4.05 -9.51
C LYS A 68 3.74 3.67 -8.26
N PRO A 69 4.29 2.81 -7.39
CA PRO A 69 3.63 2.41 -6.16
C PRO A 69 3.37 3.64 -5.28
N LYS A 70 2.31 3.56 -4.48
CA LYS A 70 1.94 4.54 -3.46
C LYS A 70 1.54 3.78 -2.20
N ILE A 71 1.97 4.26 -1.05
CA ILE A 71 1.62 3.66 0.25
C ILE A 71 0.48 4.46 0.86
N TYR A 72 -0.56 3.77 1.29
CA TYR A 72 -1.70 4.36 1.98
C TYR A 72 -1.75 3.77 3.37
N LEU A 73 -1.76 4.65 4.35
CA LEU A 73 -1.76 4.28 5.76
C LEU A 73 -3.00 4.86 6.45
N PRO A 74 -3.60 4.10 7.36
CA PRO A 74 -4.69 4.59 8.18
C PRO A 74 -4.16 5.54 9.27
N GLN A 75 -5.01 6.46 9.73
CA GLN A 75 -4.62 7.45 10.74
C GLN A 75 -4.16 6.82 12.08
N TYR A 76 -4.60 5.60 12.40
CA TYR A 76 -4.15 4.91 13.62
C TYR A 76 -2.65 4.57 13.60
N ILE A 77 -1.99 4.60 12.44
CA ILE A 77 -0.57 4.28 12.31
C ILE A 77 0.31 5.16 13.22
N PHE A 78 -0.12 6.41 13.46
CA PHE A 78 0.57 7.35 14.35
C PHE A 78 0.53 6.96 15.83
N LYS A 79 -0.37 6.04 16.21
CA LYS A 79 -0.52 5.56 17.59
C LYS A 79 0.31 4.30 17.87
N LEU A 80 0.90 3.71 16.82
CA LEU A 80 1.68 2.48 16.94
C LEU A 80 3.14 2.80 17.25
N ASP A 81 3.83 1.86 17.91
CA ASP A 81 5.27 1.94 18.06
C ASP A 81 6.02 1.70 16.74
N LYS A 82 7.30 2.08 16.69
CA LYS A 82 8.12 1.99 15.48
C LYS A 82 8.29 0.55 14.98
N GLU A 83 8.41 -0.44 15.86
CA GLU A 83 8.58 -1.84 15.46
C GLU A 83 7.31 -2.40 14.84
N THR A 84 6.15 -2.08 15.39
CA THR A 84 4.84 -2.46 14.86
C THR A 84 4.63 -1.82 13.49
N ILE A 85 4.95 -0.53 13.34
CA ILE A 85 4.93 0.15 12.04
C ILE A 85 5.85 -0.58 11.06
N ARG A 86 7.07 -0.93 11.47
CA ARG A 86 8.01 -1.68 10.64
C ARG A 86 7.45 -3.01 10.18
N HIS A 87 6.89 -3.79 11.09
CA HIS A 87 6.30 -5.11 10.79
C HIS A 87 5.14 -4.99 9.79
N VAL A 88 4.23 -4.05 10.03
CA VAL A 88 3.09 -3.78 9.16
C VAL A 88 3.53 -3.38 7.75
N LEU A 89 4.51 -2.47 7.64
CA LEU A 89 5.01 -2.03 6.35
C LEU A 89 5.76 -3.13 5.60
N LEU A 90 6.55 -3.96 6.30
CA LEU A 90 7.22 -5.10 5.71
C LEU A 90 6.22 -6.14 5.18
N HIS A 91 5.13 -6.35 5.92
CA HIS A 91 4.03 -7.23 5.49
C HIS A 91 3.42 -6.74 4.17
N GLU A 92 2.98 -5.47 4.13
CA GLU A 92 2.42 -4.87 2.90
C GLU A 92 3.43 -4.88 1.74
N PHE A 93 4.70 -4.66 2.04
CA PHE A 93 5.77 -4.70 1.05
C PHE A 93 5.95 -6.09 0.43
N MET A 94 5.89 -7.15 1.24
CA MET A 94 5.93 -8.54 0.77
C MET A 94 4.73 -8.85 -0.14
N HIS A 95 3.54 -8.36 0.20
CA HIS A 95 2.36 -8.48 -0.63
C HIS A 95 2.53 -7.77 -1.98
N TYR A 96 3.06 -6.55 -1.97
CA TYR A 96 3.37 -5.80 -3.18
C TYR A 96 4.36 -6.54 -4.09
N LYS A 97 5.49 -6.99 -3.54
CA LYS A 97 6.52 -7.71 -4.30
C LYS A 97 5.98 -9.01 -4.91
N ARG A 98 5.16 -9.76 -4.17
CA ARG A 98 4.49 -10.96 -4.69
C ARG A 98 3.58 -10.63 -5.87
N ARG A 99 2.75 -9.58 -5.77
CA ARG A 99 1.88 -9.14 -6.88
C ARG A 99 2.67 -8.71 -8.11
N ASP A 100 3.75 -7.96 -7.94
CA ASP A 100 4.63 -7.54 -9.05
C ASP A 100 5.24 -8.74 -9.79
N LEU A 101 5.70 -9.76 -9.05
CA LEU A 101 6.21 -10.99 -9.64
C LEU A 101 5.15 -11.74 -10.47
N TYR A 102 3.92 -11.84 -9.98
CA TYR A 102 2.83 -12.47 -10.75
C TYR A 102 2.52 -11.72 -12.05
N ILE A 103 2.54 -10.38 -12.01
CA ILE A 103 2.30 -9.56 -13.19
C ILE A 103 3.44 -9.73 -14.21
N ASN A 104 4.69 -9.73 -13.74
CA ASN A 104 5.85 -9.98 -14.60
C ASN A 104 5.80 -11.39 -15.21
N PHE A 105 5.35 -12.39 -14.45
CA PHE A 105 5.19 -13.76 -14.94
C PHE A 105 4.10 -13.87 -16.04
N LEU A 106 3.01 -13.12 -15.93
CA LEU A 106 1.95 -13.11 -16.95
C LEU A 106 2.30 -12.26 -18.19
N SER A 107 3.32 -11.42 -18.09
CA SER A 107 3.75 -10.50 -19.16
C SER A 107 4.90 -11.04 -20.00
N GLY A 108 5.42 -12.22 -19.65
CA GLY A 108 6.43 -12.98 -20.41
C GLY A 108 5.83 -14.24 -21.01
#